data_AF-W1PIQ1-F1
#
_entry.id   AF-W1PIQ1-F1
#
_cell.length_a   1.000
_cell.length_b   1.000
_cell.length_c   1.000
_cell.angle_alpha   90.00
_cell.angle_beta   90.00
_cell.angle_gamma   90.00
#
_symmetry.space_group_name_H-M   'P 1'
#
loop_
_entity.id
_entity.type
_entity.pdbx_description
1 polymer ?
#
loop_
_entity_poly.entity_id
_entity_poly.type
_entity_poly.pdbx_seq_one_letter_code
_entity_poly.pdbx_strand_id
1 'polypeptide(L)'
;MAMLQSLCMAPMAFRYRISHGLNVLPVRLGPRRQWRSVFSCHACLSSMSSESRHILLGMAEKELQQLALEFGQQSYRGKQIHSLLYKRKAKDIQDFSHIPQAFRDSLKEAGWKVGRSPIHQVVTAADGTIKALIKLEDSRLVETVGIPVEDDDGSYRLTACVSSQVGCPLRCAFCATGQGGYSRNLQPREIVEQVLTIEELFKRRVTNVVFMGMGEPMLNLTSVLEAHRCLNKAQ
;
A
#
# COMPACT_ATOMS: atom_id res chain seq x y z
N MET A 1 -15.13 -49.23 30.98
CA MET A 1 -14.32 -48.57 32.02
C MET A 1 -14.39 -47.09 31.80
N ALA A 2 -15.21 -46.42 32.61
CA ALA A 2 -15.38 -44.98 32.61
C ALA A 2 -14.18 -44.32 33.31
N MET A 3 -13.66 -43.23 32.76
CA MET A 3 -12.96 -42.22 33.53
C MET A 3 -13.50 -40.85 33.12
N LEU A 4 -14.40 -40.36 33.97
CA LEU A 4 -14.98 -39.03 34.03
C LEU A 4 -14.72 -38.54 35.45
N GLN A 5 -14.64 -37.21 35.59
CA GLN A 5 -14.60 -36.41 36.83
C GLN A 5 -13.21 -36.06 37.38
N SER A 6 -12.84 -34.80 37.20
CA SER A 6 -12.73 -33.88 38.35
C SER A 6 -12.68 -32.45 37.83
N LEU A 7 -13.63 -31.61 38.22
CA LEU A 7 -13.38 -30.27 38.74
C LEU A 7 -14.70 -29.68 39.25
N CYS A 8 -14.63 -29.28 40.52
CA CYS A 8 -15.70 -28.85 41.41
C CYS A 8 -16.32 -27.51 41.00
N MET A 9 -17.61 -27.37 41.31
CA MET A 9 -18.33 -26.09 41.34
C MET A 9 -18.41 -25.53 42.77
N ALA A 10 -18.43 -24.18 42.82
CA ALA A 10 -19.16 -23.29 43.76
C ALA A 10 -18.50 -22.92 45.11
N PRO A 11 -18.94 -21.84 45.84
CA PRO A 11 -19.55 -20.55 45.43
C PRO A 11 -19.10 -19.31 46.29
N MET A 12 -19.76 -18.17 46.04
CA MET A 12 -20.11 -17.04 46.95
C MET A 12 -19.19 -15.80 47.10
N ALA A 13 -19.65 -14.72 46.45
CA ALA A 13 -20.01 -13.40 46.99
C ALA A 13 -19.15 -12.73 48.09
N PHE A 14 -18.62 -11.54 47.76
CA PHE A 14 -18.52 -10.45 48.74
C PHE A 14 -18.78 -9.09 48.07
N ARG A 15 -19.90 -8.47 48.46
CA ARG A 15 -20.23 -7.07 48.19
C ARG A 15 -19.41 -6.20 49.17
N TYR A 16 -18.86 -5.09 48.70
CA TYR A 16 -18.58 -3.95 49.57
C TYR A 16 -19.15 -2.67 48.97
N ARG A 17 -19.98 -2.02 49.78
CA ARG A 17 -20.71 -0.78 49.52
C ARG A 17 -20.04 0.27 50.42
N ILE A 18 -19.54 1.36 49.86
CA ILE A 18 -19.17 2.54 50.65
C ILE A 18 -19.93 3.73 50.09
N SER A 19 -20.65 4.39 50.98
CA SER A 19 -21.49 5.55 50.73
C SER A 19 -20.99 6.75 51.53
N HIS A 20 -21.13 7.92 50.89
CA HIS A 20 -21.33 9.26 51.45
C HIS A 20 -20.12 10.16 51.72
N GLY A 21 -20.25 11.38 51.20
CA GLY A 21 -19.38 12.53 51.42
C GLY A 21 -19.74 13.66 50.46
N LEU A 22 -20.87 14.34 50.71
CA LEU A 22 -21.25 15.61 50.10
C LEU A 22 -20.20 16.69 50.45
N ASN A 23 -19.80 17.52 49.47
CA ASN A 23 -19.80 18.96 49.70
C ASN A 23 -19.77 19.76 48.40
N VAL A 24 -20.76 20.65 48.29
CA VAL A 24 -20.96 21.62 47.24
C VAL A 24 -20.16 22.87 47.60
N LEU A 25 -19.34 23.38 46.67
CA LEU A 25 -18.78 24.73 46.76
C LEU A 25 -19.13 25.51 45.48
N PRO A 26 -19.74 26.70 45.60
CA PRO A 26 -20.05 27.53 44.44
C PRO A 26 -18.79 28.29 44.01
N VAL A 27 -18.43 28.17 42.73
CA VAL A 27 -17.38 29.00 42.12
C VAL A 27 -17.94 30.40 41.89
N ARG A 28 -17.31 31.39 42.52
CA ARG A 28 -17.61 32.82 42.40
C ARG A 28 -17.33 33.31 40.98
N LEU A 29 -18.33 33.96 40.36
CA LEU A 29 -18.15 34.76 39.15
C LEU A 29 -17.46 36.08 39.52
N GLY A 30 -16.19 36.22 39.11
CA GLY A 30 -15.44 37.48 39.14
C GLY A 30 -15.64 38.30 37.86
N PRO A 31 -15.47 39.63 37.91
CA PRO A 31 -15.98 40.54 36.89
C PRO A 31 -15.16 40.55 35.60
N ARG A 32 -15.89 40.74 34.49
CA ARG A 32 -15.38 41.06 33.15
C ARG A 32 -14.25 42.10 33.22
N ARG A 33 -13.04 41.69 32.86
CA ARG A 33 -11.99 42.62 32.43
C ARG A 33 -11.86 42.59 30.92
N GLN A 34 -12.27 43.71 30.37
CA GLN A 34 -12.10 44.15 29.00
C GLN A 34 -10.61 44.13 28.65
N TRP A 35 -10.22 43.31 27.67
CA TRP A 35 -8.92 43.43 27.01
C TRP A 35 -9.19 43.77 25.55
N ARG A 36 -9.04 45.05 25.23
CA ARG A 36 -8.80 45.49 23.86
C ARG A 36 -7.29 45.50 23.64
N SER A 37 -6.97 45.16 22.40
CA SER A 37 -5.87 45.69 21.59
C SER A 37 -4.58 44.87 21.53
N VAL A 38 -4.39 44.34 20.32
CA VAL A 38 -3.16 44.35 19.51
C VAL A 38 -2.05 43.44 20.01
N PHE A 39 -1.97 42.24 19.42
CA PHE A 39 -0.74 41.77 18.80
C PHE A 39 -1.08 40.97 17.54
N SER A 40 -0.74 41.58 16.41
CA SER A 40 -0.48 40.87 15.17
C SER A 40 0.67 39.91 15.42
N CYS A 41 0.44 38.61 15.26
CA CYS A 41 1.50 37.66 14.96
C CYS A 41 1.03 36.85 13.76
N HIS A 42 1.29 37.43 12.59
CA HIS A 42 1.34 36.69 11.35
C HIS A 42 2.34 35.53 11.48
N ALA A 43 1.94 34.39 10.90
CA ALA A 43 2.81 33.37 10.35
C ALA A 43 3.72 32.59 11.33
N CYS A 44 3.25 31.41 11.73
CA CYS A 44 4.08 30.19 11.72
C CYS A 44 3.19 28.94 11.77
N LEU A 45 2.42 28.73 10.70
CA LEU A 45 1.96 27.39 10.33
C LEU A 45 2.62 27.05 9.00
N SER A 46 3.94 26.98 9.07
CA SER A 46 4.78 26.51 7.98
C SER A 46 4.59 25.00 7.85
N SER A 47 3.91 24.63 6.78
CA SER A 47 4.21 23.46 5.94
C SER A 47 4.57 22.16 6.68
N MET A 48 3.57 21.36 7.00
CA MET A 48 3.72 19.92 6.78
C MET A 48 3.38 19.65 5.32
N SER A 49 4.32 19.92 4.43
CA SER A 49 4.27 19.38 3.08
C SER A 49 4.34 17.86 3.24
N SER A 50 3.29 17.14 2.86
CA SER A 50 3.45 15.78 2.41
C SER A 50 4.52 15.83 1.33
N GLU A 51 5.71 15.29 1.57
CA GLU A 51 6.72 15.12 0.52
C GLU A 51 6.03 14.32 -0.59
N SER A 52 5.60 15.01 -1.65
CA SER A 52 5.10 14.39 -2.86
C SER A 52 6.30 13.76 -3.54
N ARG A 53 6.68 12.58 -3.07
CA ARG A 53 7.73 11.76 -3.68
C ARG A 53 7.21 11.36 -5.05
N HIS A 54 7.82 11.94 -6.08
CA HIS A 54 7.43 11.68 -7.44
C HIS A 54 7.81 10.24 -7.82
N ILE A 55 6.83 9.42 -8.20
CA ILE A 55 7.05 8.00 -8.49
C ILE A 55 6.63 7.70 -9.92
N LEU A 56 7.55 7.07 -10.66
CA LEU A 56 7.37 6.73 -12.08
C LEU A 56 6.48 5.49 -12.28
N LEU A 57 6.59 4.49 -11.40
CA LEU A 57 5.77 3.29 -11.47
C LEU A 57 4.29 3.65 -11.26
N GLY A 58 3.40 3.03 -12.04
CA GLY A 58 1.97 3.31 -12.03
C GLY A 58 1.55 4.43 -12.99
N MET A 59 2.47 5.23 -13.51
CA MET A 59 2.16 6.23 -14.54
C MET A 59 1.87 5.57 -15.89
N ALA A 60 0.87 6.08 -16.60
CA ALA A 60 0.55 5.69 -17.96
C ALA A 60 1.60 6.22 -18.95
N GLU A 61 1.73 5.56 -20.11
CA GLU A 61 2.68 5.98 -21.16
C GLU A 61 2.57 7.47 -21.48
N LYS A 62 1.34 8.00 -21.67
CA LYS A 62 1.11 9.42 -21.99
C LYS A 62 1.64 10.37 -20.90
N GLU A 63 1.51 9.99 -19.64
CA GLU A 63 1.99 10.80 -18.51
C GLU A 63 3.51 10.82 -18.49
N LEU A 64 4.16 9.69 -18.79
CA LEU A 64 5.63 9.62 -18.92
C LEU A 64 6.14 10.40 -20.15
N GLN A 65 5.37 10.43 -21.24
CA GLN A 65 5.69 11.27 -22.39
C GLN A 65 5.61 12.75 -22.04
N GLN A 66 4.59 13.15 -21.28
CA GLN A 66 4.42 14.52 -20.82
C GLN A 66 5.55 14.91 -19.85
N LEU A 67 5.89 14.01 -18.91
CA LEU A 67 7.03 14.19 -18.01
C LEU A 67 8.34 14.40 -18.78
N ALA A 68 8.58 13.64 -19.86
CA ALA A 68 9.76 13.85 -20.69
C ALA A 68 9.80 15.26 -21.30
N LEU A 69 8.66 15.78 -21.78
CA LEU A 69 8.57 17.14 -22.33
C LEU A 69 8.83 18.21 -21.27
N GLU A 70 8.35 18.03 -20.05
CA GLU A 70 8.57 18.95 -18.92
C GLU A 70 10.06 19.07 -18.56
N PHE A 71 10.83 18.00 -18.73
CA PHE A 71 12.29 17.98 -18.56
C PHE A 71 13.06 18.38 -19.84
N GLY A 72 12.38 18.94 -20.84
CA GLY A 72 12.99 19.40 -22.10
C GLY A 72 13.46 18.27 -23.01
N GLN A 73 12.99 17.03 -22.80
CA GLN A 73 13.31 15.87 -23.62
C GLN A 73 12.23 15.62 -24.67
N GLN A 74 12.55 14.84 -25.72
CA GLN A 74 11.55 14.46 -26.71
C GLN A 74 10.53 13.46 -26.12
N SER A 75 9.28 13.55 -26.56
CA SER A 75 8.18 12.70 -26.05
C SER A 75 8.40 11.19 -26.19
N TYR A 76 9.21 10.74 -27.15
CA TYR A 76 9.55 9.30 -27.28
C TYR A 76 10.37 8.78 -26.10
N ARG A 77 11.08 9.65 -25.36
CA ARG A 77 11.81 9.26 -24.15
C ARG A 77 10.87 8.75 -23.06
N GLY A 78 9.66 9.31 -22.95
CA GLY A 78 8.63 8.79 -22.06
C GLY A 78 8.21 7.35 -22.40
N LYS A 79 8.11 7.03 -23.69
CA LYS A 79 7.85 5.63 -24.15
C LYS A 79 8.99 4.69 -23.77
N GLN A 80 10.22 5.15 -23.86
CA GLN A 80 11.39 4.37 -23.44
C GLN A 80 11.37 4.13 -21.93
N ILE A 81 11.07 5.14 -21.12
CA ILE A 81 10.90 4.98 -19.67
C ILE A 81 9.79 3.96 -19.38
N HIS A 82 8.63 4.07 -20.04
CA HIS A 82 7.54 3.12 -19.88
C HIS A 82 7.98 1.67 -20.17
N SER A 83 8.70 1.45 -21.28
CA SER A 83 9.25 0.13 -21.63
C SER A 83 10.26 -0.37 -20.58
N LEU A 84 11.12 0.51 -20.05
CA LEU A 84 12.09 0.16 -19.03
C LEU A 84 11.42 -0.24 -17.70
N LEU A 85 10.35 0.45 -17.32
CA LEU A 85 9.59 0.17 -16.10
C LEU A 85 8.85 -1.17 -16.18
N TYR A 86 8.14 -1.43 -17.28
CA TYR A 86 7.20 -2.56 -17.31
C TYR A 86 7.69 -3.77 -18.13
N LYS A 87 8.47 -3.55 -19.20
CA LYS A 87 9.04 -4.67 -19.98
C LYS A 87 10.38 -5.13 -19.40
N ARG A 88 11.26 -4.19 -19.04
CA ARG A 88 12.57 -4.49 -18.44
C ARG A 88 12.56 -4.56 -16.91
N LYS A 89 11.50 -4.07 -16.25
CA LYS A 89 11.31 -4.16 -14.80
C LYS A 89 12.43 -3.52 -13.99
N ALA A 90 12.97 -2.42 -14.52
CA ALA A 90 14.01 -1.62 -13.87
C ALA A 90 13.61 -1.24 -12.43
N LYS A 91 14.60 -1.15 -11.54
CA LYS A 91 14.36 -0.86 -10.11
C LYS A 91 14.89 0.51 -9.70
N ASP A 92 15.93 0.99 -10.38
CA ASP A 92 16.48 2.32 -10.19
C ASP A 92 16.49 3.09 -11.53
N ILE A 93 16.45 4.42 -11.44
CA ILE A 93 16.53 5.30 -12.62
C ILE A 93 17.89 5.12 -13.32
N GLN A 94 18.96 4.76 -12.60
CA GLN A 94 20.26 4.46 -13.19
C GLN A 94 20.26 3.20 -14.05
N ASP A 95 19.27 2.32 -13.91
CA ASP A 95 19.11 1.14 -14.78
C ASP A 95 18.60 1.51 -16.18
N PHE A 96 18.24 2.78 -16.42
CA PHE A 96 17.72 3.24 -17.71
C PHE A 96 18.84 3.39 -18.76
N SER A 97 19.40 2.27 -19.23
CA SER A 97 20.58 2.19 -20.11
C SER A 97 20.51 3.03 -21.40
N HIS A 98 19.31 3.22 -21.96
CA HIS A 98 19.10 3.96 -23.21
C HIS A 98 18.67 5.42 -23.01
N ILE A 99 18.61 5.89 -21.77
CA ILE A 99 18.27 7.26 -21.40
C ILE A 99 19.58 8.02 -21.09
N PRO A 100 19.79 9.23 -21.65
CA PRO A 100 21.00 10.02 -21.39
C PRO A 100 21.24 10.22 -19.88
N GLN A 101 22.51 10.15 -19.46
CA GLN A 101 22.90 10.33 -18.05
C GLN A 101 22.36 11.63 -17.47
N ALA A 102 22.50 12.75 -18.19
CA ALA A 102 21.99 14.05 -17.77
C ALA A 102 20.48 14.03 -17.46
N PHE A 103 19.67 13.31 -18.26
CA PHE A 103 18.24 13.22 -17.99
C PHE A 103 17.93 12.34 -16.77
N ARG A 104 18.66 11.23 -16.59
CA ARG A 104 18.55 10.38 -15.38
C ARG A 104 18.88 11.17 -14.12
N ASP A 105 19.90 12.01 -14.18
CA ASP A 105 20.34 12.83 -13.05
C ASP A 105 19.32 13.93 -12.75
N SER A 106 18.81 14.63 -13.77
CA SER A 106 17.74 15.63 -13.57
C SER A 106 16.47 15.03 -12.94
N LEU A 107 16.06 13.82 -13.34
CA LEU A 107 14.94 13.13 -12.71
C LEU A 107 15.21 12.87 -11.22
N LYS A 108 16.41 12.37 -10.88
CA LYS A 108 16.79 12.11 -9.49
C LYS A 108 16.88 13.38 -8.65
N GLU A 109 17.46 14.45 -9.18
CA GLU A 109 17.56 15.75 -8.52
C GLU A 109 16.18 16.35 -8.25
N ALA A 110 15.23 16.16 -9.17
CA ALA A 110 13.83 16.54 -9.00
C ALA A 110 13.04 15.57 -8.08
N GLY A 111 13.71 14.62 -7.43
CA GLY A 111 13.13 13.71 -6.44
C GLY A 111 12.35 12.53 -7.02
N TRP A 112 12.45 12.27 -8.33
CA TRP A 112 11.79 11.12 -8.95
C TRP A 112 12.45 9.80 -8.55
N LYS A 113 11.62 8.79 -8.35
CA LYS A 113 12.02 7.41 -8.09
C LYS A 113 11.24 6.45 -8.96
N VAL A 114 11.79 5.27 -9.21
CA VAL A 114 11.02 4.19 -9.84
C VAL A 114 9.85 3.77 -8.95
N GLY A 115 10.09 3.60 -7.64
CA GLY A 115 9.03 3.28 -6.66
C GLY A 115 8.76 1.79 -6.46
N ARG A 116 9.80 0.94 -6.58
CA ARG A 116 9.73 -0.48 -6.17
C ARG A 116 9.98 -0.59 -4.67
N SER A 117 9.03 -1.14 -3.94
CA SER A 117 9.14 -1.38 -2.50
C SER A 117 10.02 -2.62 -2.20
N PRO A 118 10.73 -2.65 -1.06
CA PRO A 118 11.49 -3.82 -0.65
C PRO A 118 10.57 -4.98 -0.23
N ILE A 119 11.00 -6.20 -0.56
CA ILE A 119 10.36 -7.42 -0.07
C ILE A 119 10.80 -7.64 1.37
N HIS A 120 9.83 -7.70 2.28
CA HIS A 120 10.06 -7.95 3.70
C HIS A 120 10.28 -9.44 4.00
N GLN A 121 9.49 -10.30 3.38
CA GLN A 121 9.54 -11.74 3.59
C GLN A 121 9.02 -12.48 2.35
N VAL A 122 9.57 -13.66 2.09
CA VAL A 122 9.09 -14.60 1.08
C VAL A 122 8.90 -15.97 1.73
N VAL A 123 7.79 -16.62 1.41
CA VAL A 123 7.50 -17.99 1.85
C VAL A 123 7.08 -18.79 0.62
N THR A 124 7.70 -19.96 0.43
CA THR A 124 7.40 -20.88 -0.66
C THR A 124 6.74 -22.13 -0.10
N ALA A 125 5.58 -22.48 -0.65
CA ALA A 125 4.86 -23.71 -0.33
C ALA A 125 5.36 -24.89 -1.16
N ALA A 126 4.97 -26.11 -0.77
CA ALA A 126 5.41 -27.35 -1.43
C ALA A 126 4.91 -27.49 -2.88
N ASP A 127 3.78 -26.85 -3.20
CA ASP A 127 3.19 -26.81 -4.54
C ASP A 127 3.83 -25.75 -5.46
N GLY A 128 4.86 -25.04 -4.98
CA GLY A 128 5.52 -23.96 -5.70
C GLY A 128 4.85 -22.60 -5.56
N THR A 129 3.72 -22.49 -4.85
CA THR A 129 3.09 -21.20 -4.53
C THR A 129 4.05 -20.35 -3.70
N ILE A 130 4.25 -19.09 -4.11
CA ILE A 130 5.11 -18.14 -3.38
C ILE A 130 4.25 -17.00 -2.85
N LYS A 131 4.27 -16.81 -1.53
CA LYS A 131 3.73 -15.63 -0.86
C LYS A 131 4.85 -14.65 -0.55
N ALA A 132 4.69 -13.40 -0.96
CA ALA A 132 5.61 -12.31 -0.64
C ALA A 132 4.91 -11.23 0.19
N LEU A 133 5.59 -10.75 1.24
CA LEU A 133 5.21 -9.56 1.98
C LEU A 133 6.04 -8.38 1.47
N ILE A 134 5.37 -7.34 0.99
CA ILE A 134 6.00 -6.12 0.49
C ILE A 134 5.85 -5.03 1.55
N LYS A 135 6.95 -4.34 1.88
CA LYS A 135 6.95 -3.22 2.83
C LYS A 135 6.82 -1.89 2.10
N LEU A 136 5.64 -1.30 2.20
CA LEU A 136 5.29 -0.02 1.59
C LEU A 136 6.05 1.15 2.25
N GLU A 137 6.04 2.31 1.60
CA GLU A 137 6.75 3.51 2.07
C GLU A 137 6.31 3.98 3.46
N ASP A 138 5.05 3.74 3.82
CA ASP A 138 4.47 4.04 5.13
C ASP A 138 4.69 2.91 6.15
N SER A 139 5.65 2.01 5.87
CA SER A 139 6.03 0.84 6.69
C SER A 139 4.94 -0.21 6.90
N ARG A 140 3.80 -0.08 6.22
CA ARG A 140 2.76 -1.11 6.20
C ARG A 140 3.18 -2.27 5.31
N LEU A 141 2.65 -3.45 5.61
CA LEU A 141 2.89 -4.68 4.85
C LEU A 141 1.64 -5.02 4.04
N VAL A 142 1.86 -5.43 2.80
CA VAL A 142 0.82 -6.05 1.95
C VAL A 142 1.31 -7.38 1.43
N GLU A 143 0.38 -8.32 1.28
CA GLU A 143 0.66 -9.65 0.75
C GLU A 143 0.35 -9.69 -0.76
N THR A 144 1.20 -10.39 -1.50
CA THR A 144 0.91 -10.85 -2.85
C THR A 144 1.33 -12.31 -2.99
N VAL A 145 0.58 -13.07 -3.79
CA VAL A 145 0.81 -14.51 -3.95
C VAL A 145 0.94 -14.83 -5.44
N GLY A 146 2.01 -15.51 -5.82
CA GLY A 146 2.17 -16.10 -7.13
C GLY A 146 1.84 -17.59 -7.08
N ILE A 147 0.90 -18.01 -7.92
CA ILE A 147 0.36 -19.36 -7.97
C ILE A 147 0.72 -19.95 -9.34
N PRO A 148 1.72 -20.83 -9.43
CA PRO A 148 2.03 -21.56 -10.66
C PRO A 148 1.04 -22.71 -10.82
N VAL A 149 0.48 -22.87 -12.03
CA VAL A 149 -0.40 -24.00 -12.38
C VAL A 149 0.05 -24.54 -13.73
N GLU A 150 0.23 -25.86 -13.78
CA GLU A 150 0.29 -26.61 -15.04
C GLU A 150 -1.11 -27.18 -15.28
N ASP A 151 -1.75 -26.74 -16.36
CA ASP A 151 -3.08 -27.21 -16.74
C ASP A 151 -2.97 -28.56 -17.49
N ASP A 152 -4.06 -29.32 -17.59
CA ASP A 152 -4.07 -30.70 -18.13
C ASP A 152 -3.60 -30.80 -19.61
N ASP A 153 -3.67 -29.70 -20.35
CA ASP A 153 -3.20 -29.57 -21.74
C ASP A 153 -1.69 -29.31 -21.85
N GLY A 154 -0.98 -29.27 -20.71
CA GLY A 154 0.45 -28.98 -20.62
C GLY A 154 0.79 -27.48 -20.70
N SER A 155 -0.22 -26.60 -20.71
CA SER A 155 0.01 -25.15 -20.63
C SER A 155 0.39 -24.73 -19.21
N TYR A 156 1.22 -23.69 -19.11
CA TYR A 156 1.66 -23.14 -17.83
C TYR A 156 1.06 -21.77 -17.61
N ARG A 157 0.36 -21.61 -16.49
CA ARG A 157 -0.28 -20.37 -16.05
C ARG A 157 0.38 -19.88 -14.76
N LEU A 158 0.75 -18.61 -14.72
CA LEU A 158 1.19 -17.94 -13.50
C LEU A 158 0.16 -16.89 -13.10
N THR A 159 -0.53 -17.16 -12.00
CA THR A 159 -1.55 -16.25 -11.47
C THR A 159 -0.98 -15.42 -10.33
N ALA A 160 -1.05 -14.09 -10.43
CA ALA A 160 -0.76 -13.18 -9.35
C ALA A 160 -2.06 -12.81 -8.60
N CYS A 161 -2.15 -13.20 -7.34
CA CYS A 161 -3.14 -12.70 -6.40
C CYS A 161 -2.63 -11.40 -5.77
N VAL A 162 -3.33 -10.31 -6.04
CA VAL A 162 -2.94 -8.95 -5.62
C VAL A 162 -3.94 -8.37 -4.63
N SER A 163 -3.40 -7.62 -3.68
CA SER A 163 -4.12 -6.79 -2.72
C SER A 163 -4.52 -5.46 -3.34
N SER A 164 -5.67 -4.93 -2.93
CA SER A 164 -6.21 -3.63 -3.34
C SER A 164 -6.17 -2.58 -2.22
N GLN A 165 -6.04 -3.00 -0.96
CA GLN A 165 -6.02 -2.13 0.22
C GLN A 165 -5.05 -2.67 1.28
N VAL A 166 -4.64 -1.82 2.23
CA VAL A 166 -4.06 -2.30 3.48
C VAL A 166 -5.17 -2.53 4.50
N GLY A 167 -5.47 -3.81 4.75
CA GLY A 167 -6.63 -4.22 5.52
C GLY A 167 -7.91 -4.22 4.68
N CYS A 168 -9.07 -4.44 5.30
CA CYS A 168 -10.36 -4.45 4.60
C CYS A 168 -11.49 -3.92 5.49
N PRO A 169 -12.28 -2.92 5.04
CA PRO A 169 -13.30 -2.29 5.88
C PRO A 169 -14.57 -3.14 6.02
N LEU A 170 -14.75 -4.19 5.19
CA LEU A 170 -15.97 -5.01 5.19
C LEU A 170 -16.11 -5.91 6.41
N ARG A 171 -15.01 -6.25 7.10
CA ARG A 171 -15.02 -7.05 8.33
C ARG A 171 -15.79 -8.38 8.22
N CYS A 172 -15.66 -9.07 7.09
CA CYS A 172 -16.25 -10.41 6.92
C CYS A 172 -15.77 -11.35 8.04
N ALA A 173 -16.69 -12.02 8.73
CA ALA A 173 -16.40 -12.76 9.97
C ALA A 173 -15.31 -13.85 9.82
N PHE A 174 -15.22 -14.46 8.64
CA PHE A 174 -14.28 -15.53 8.31
C PHE A 174 -12.93 -15.02 7.76
N CYS A 175 -12.79 -13.72 7.48
CA CYS A 175 -11.62 -13.16 6.81
C CYS A 175 -10.65 -12.53 7.80
N ALA A 176 -9.43 -13.07 7.88
CA ALA A 176 -8.37 -12.52 8.73
C ALA A 176 -8.06 -11.04 8.42
N THR A 177 -8.05 -10.66 7.14
CA THR A 177 -7.85 -9.26 6.72
C THR A 177 -8.96 -8.34 7.25
N GLY A 178 -10.21 -8.82 7.26
CA GLY A 178 -11.34 -8.08 7.82
C GLY A 178 -11.24 -7.90 9.33
N GLN A 179 -10.72 -8.91 10.05
CA GLN A 179 -10.49 -8.84 11.49
C GLN A 179 -9.32 -7.89 11.84
N GLY A 180 -8.31 -7.79 10.98
CA GLY A 180 -7.16 -6.88 11.14
C GLY A 180 -7.48 -5.39 10.96
N GLY A 181 -8.72 -5.05 10.58
CA GLY A 181 -9.17 -3.68 10.36
C GLY A 181 -8.83 -3.14 8.98
N TYR A 182 -9.04 -1.84 8.79
CA TYR A 182 -8.75 -1.12 7.54
C TYR A 182 -7.87 0.08 7.84
N SER A 183 -6.88 0.32 6.99
CA SER A 183 -6.02 1.49 7.10
C SER A 183 -6.17 2.44 5.92
N ARG A 184 -5.91 1.99 4.69
CA ARG A 184 -6.00 2.84 3.49
C ARG A 184 -6.11 2.02 2.21
N ASN A 185 -6.55 2.70 1.15
CA ASN A 185 -6.43 2.22 -0.21
C ASN A 185 -4.97 2.16 -0.68
N LEU A 186 -4.67 1.20 -1.55
CA LEU A 186 -3.40 1.17 -2.27
C LEU A 186 -3.45 2.09 -3.49
N GLN A 187 -2.34 2.75 -3.75
CA GLN A 187 -2.13 3.52 -4.97
C GLN A 187 -1.95 2.57 -6.17
N PRO A 188 -2.19 3.01 -7.42
CA PRO A 188 -2.05 2.16 -8.60
C PRO A 188 -0.68 1.50 -8.69
N ARG A 189 0.38 2.26 -8.37
CA ARG A 189 1.77 1.78 -8.33
C ARG A 189 1.99 0.64 -7.33
N GLU A 190 1.31 0.69 -6.18
CA GLU A 190 1.43 -0.31 -5.11
C GLU A 190 0.70 -1.60 -5.48
N ILE A 191 -0.27 -1.53 -6.40
CA ILE A 191 -0.92 -2.70 -6.99
C ILE A 191 -0.04 -3.28 -8.10
N VAL A 192 0.49 -2.44 -8.99
CA VAL A 192 1.34 -2.88 -10.11
C VAL A 192 2.63 -3.51 -9.61
N GLU A 193 3.25 -2.97 -8.55
CA GLU A 193 4.50 -3.52 -8.02
C GLU A 193 4.34 -4.95 -7.49
N GLN A 194 3.15 -5.33 -7.03
CA GLN A 194 2.88 -6.70 -6.58
C GLN A 194 3.04 -7.69 -7.74
N VAL A 195 2.47 -7.38 -8.91
CA VAL A 195 2.62 -8.20 -10.11
C VAL A 195 4.08 -8.28 -10.54
N LEU A 196 4.79 -7.14 -10.61
CA LEU A 196 6.20 -7.11 -11.00
C LEU A 196 7.08 -7.90 -10.02
N THR A 197 6.74 -7.89 -8.74
CA THR A 197 7.43 -8.68 -7.71
C THR A 197 7.23 -10.18 -7.92
N ILE A 198 6.00 -10.63 -8.22
CA ILE A 198 5.75 -12.03 -8.55
C ILE A 198 6.51 -12.43 -9.81
N GLU A 199 6.48 -11.62 -10.87
CA GLU A 199 7.21 -11.96 -12.09
C GLU A 199 8.72 -12.05 -11.90
N GLU A 200 9.27 -11.24 -10.99
CA GLU A 200 10.68 -11.29 -10.61
C GLU A 200 11.01 -12.58 -9.85
N LEU A 201 10.20 -12.94 -8.84
CA LEU A 201 10.41 -14.12 -8.02
C LEU A 201 10.34 -15.42 -8.85
N PHE A 202 9.40 -15.49 -9.79
CA PHE A 202 9.26 -16.65 -10.69
C PHE A 202 10.14 -16.57 -11.94
N LYS A 203 10.84 -15.45 -12.17
CA LYS A 203 11.59 -15.16 -13.42
C LYS A 203 10.76 -15.42 -14.68
N ARG A 204 9.44 -15.19 -14.59
CA ARG A 204 8.47 -15.51 -15.64
C ARG A 204 7.38 -14.46 -15.66
N ARG A 205 6.80 -14.23 -16.82
CA ARG A 205 5.69 -13.29 -16.98
C ARG A 205 4.43 -13.85 -16.31
N VAL A 206 3.70 -13.01 -15.60
CA VAL A 206 2.39 -13.31 -15.04
C VAL A 206 1.39 -13.30 -16.19
N THR A 207 0.60 -14.37 -16.29
CA THR A 207 -0.41 -14.53 -17.34
C THR A 207 -1.80 -14.13 -16.85
N ASN A 208 -2.05 -14.23 -15.54
CA ASN A 208 -3.34 -13.96 -14.92
C ASN A 208 -3.18 -13.10 -13.66
N VAL A 209 -4.05 -12.12 -13.47
CA VAL A 209 -4.08 -11.30 -12.25
C VAL A 209 -5.47 -11.38 -11.65
N VAL A 210 -5.54 -11.65 -10.35
CA VAL A 210 -6.80 -11.70 -9.58
C VAL A 210 -6.70 -10.76 -8.39
N PHE A 211 -7.74 -9.97 -8.17
CA PHE A 211 -7.85 -9.05 -7.03
C PHE A 211 -8.51 -9.75 -5.85
N MET A 212 -7.82 -10.76 -5.32
CA MET A 212 -8.31 -11.63 -4.23
C MET A 212 -7.37 -11.60 -3.00
N GLY A 213 -6.45 -10.63 -2.95
CA GLY A 213 -5.58 -10.41 -1.81
C GLY A 213 -6.29 -9.63 -0.69
N MET A 214 -5.56 -8.73 -0.04
CA MET A 214 -6.10 -7.87 1.00
C MET A 214 -6.95 -6.74 0.40
N GLY A 215 -8.17 -6.56 0.93
CA GLY A 215 -9.05 -5.43 0.60
C GLY A 215 -10.26 -5.78 -0.25
N GLU A 216 -11.17 -4.82 -0.38
CA GLU A 216 -12.33 -4.86 -1.28
C GLU A 216 -12.02 -4.01 -2.53
N PRO A 217 -11.77 -4.63 -3.70
CA PRO A 217 -11.39 -3.90 -4.91
C PRO A 217 -12.40 -2.83 -5.34
N MET A 218 -13.69 -3.07 -5.13
CA MET A 218 -14.74 -2.11 -5.51
C MET A 218 -14.71 -0.83 -4.65
N LEU A 219 -14.15 -0.88 -3.45
CA LEU A 219 -13.92 0.29 -2.59
C LEU A 219 -12.60 1.02 -2.92
N ASN A 220 -11.81 0.49 -3.86
CA ASN A 220 -10.62 1.14 -4.42
C ASN A 220 -10.64 1.12 -5.97
N LEU A 221 -11.82 1.29 -6.56
CA LEU A 221 -12.05 1.05 -7.99
C LEU A 221 -11.14 1.90 -8.89
N THR A 222 -10.92 3.17 -8.56
CA THR A 222 -10.07 4.06 -9.37
C THR A 222 -8.66 3.51 -9.51
N SER A 223 -8.00 3.18 -8.40
CA SER A 223 -6.62 2.68 -8.43
C SER A 223 -6.52 1.28 -9.03
N VAL A 224 -7.54 0.44 -8.83
CA VAL A 224 -7.65 -0.88 -9.47
C VAL A 224 -7.71 -0.75 -10.99
N LEU A 225 -8.56 0.16 -11.52
CA LEU A 225 -8.70 0.37 -12.96
C LEU A 225 -7.43 0.99 -13.58
N GLU A 226 -6.76 1.90 -12.88
CA GLU A 226 -5.49 2.47 -13.31
C GLU A 226 -4.38 1.40 -13.37
N ALA A 227 -4.26 0.57 -12.33
CA ALA A 227 -3.33 -0.56 -12.32
C ALA A 227 -3.64 -1.55 -13.47
N HIS A 228 -4.92 -1.87 -13.68
CA HIS A 228 -5.35 -2.73 -14.79
C HIS A 228 -4.92 -2.17 -16.15
N ARG A 229 -5.15 -0.87 -16.41
CA ARG A 229 -4.73 -0.21 -17.66
C ARG A 229 -3.22 -0.25 -17.83
N CYS A 230 -2.47 -0.03 -16.76
CA CYS A 230 -1.02 -0.08 -16.75
C CYS A 230 -0.51 -1.47 -17.17
N LEU A 231 -1.02 -2.53 -16.54
CA LEU A 231 -0.60 -3.92 -16.81
C LEU A 231 -0.96 -4.41 -18.22
N ASN A 232 -2.05 -3.90 -18.81
CA ASN A 232 -2.51 -4.31 -20.14
C ASN A 232 -1.98 -3.45 -21.29
N LYS A 233 -1.61 -2.19 -21.06
CA LYS A 233 -0.94 -1.36 -22.08
C LYS A 233 0.57 -1.52 -22.10
N ALA A 234 1.15 -2.03 -21.02
CA ALA A 234 2.58 -2.37 -20.94
C ALA A 234 3.00 -3.57 -21.80
N GLN A 235 2.07 -4.19 -22.54
CA GLN A 235 2.31 -5.42 -23.29
C GLN A 235 3.06 -5.17 -24.61
#